data_AF-A0A7C4FAI6-F1
#
_entry.id   AF-A0A7C4FAI6-F1
#
_cell.length_a   1.000
_cell.length_b   1.000
_cell.length_c   1.000
_cell.angle_alpha   90.00
_cell.angle_beta   90.00
_cell.angle_gamma   90.00
#
_symmetry.space_group_name_H-M   'P 1'
#
loop_
_entity.id
_entity.type
_entity.pdbx_description
1 polymer ?
#
loop_
_entity_poly.entity_id
_entity_poly.type
_entity_poly.pdbx_seq_one_letter_code
_entity_poly.pdbx_strand_id
1 'polypeptide(L)'
;MARAGAPALGCDVEVDCKEGEVYCGKCCRRAFVPLLRSDVEKLTERLRDVSRYVEWVSGVPALRKTESRACVFLDTGSGRCTIYDVRPLACRLYPLVHTLGLWCTRTPPAPSQVL
;
A
#
# COMPACT_ATOMS: atom_id res chain seq x y z
N MET A 1 0.77 44.31 7.10
CA MET A 1 1.65 43.18 6.67
C MET A 1 0.77 41.98 6.43
N ALA A 2 0.61 41.56 5.17
CA ALA A 2 -0.26 40.44 4.81
C ALA A 2 0.31 39.15 5.40
N ARG A 3 -0.48 38.47 6.25
CA ARG A 3 -0.16 37.11 6.67
C ARG A 3 -0.37 36.22 5.45
N ALA A 4 0.71 35.70 4.89
CA ALA A 4 0.65 34.69 3.84
C ALA A 4 -0.19 33.52 4.36
N GLY A 5 -1.36 33.28 3.75
CA GLY A 5 -2.17 32.11 4.03
C GLY A 5 -1.38 30.86 3.70
N ALA A 6 -1.37 29.89 4.62
CA ALA A 6 -0.80 28.59 4.35
C ALA A 6 -1.45 28.00 3.08
N PRO A 7 -0.67 27.45 2.13
CA PRO A 7 -1.23 26.88 0.91
C PRO A 7 -2.23 25.78 1.27
N ALA A 8 -3.38 25.79 0.60
CA ALA A 8 -4.35 24.71 0.68
C ALA A 8 -3.67 23.42 0.23
N LEU A 9 -3.31 22.57 1.18
CA LEU A 9 -2.87 21.22 0.89
C LEU A 9 -4.12 20.47 0.41
N GLY A 10 -4.30 20.36 -0.89
CA GLY A 10 -5.30 19.50 -1.49
C GLY A 10 -5.13 18.09 -0.92
N CYS A 11 -6.19 17.52 -0.33
CA CYS A 11 -6.15 16.19 0.28
C CYS A 11 -6.19 15.07 -0.81
N ASP A 12 -5.88 15.37 -2.07
CA ASP A 12 -5.86 14.45 -3.20
C ASP A 12 -4.41 14.04 -3.55
N VAL A 13 -4.06 12.79 -3.24
CA VAL A 13 -2.79 12.18 -3.66
C VAL A 13 -3.05 11.37 -4.91
N GLU A 14 -2.64 11.90 -6.07
CA GLU A 14 -2.63 11.14 -7.31
C GLU A 14 -1.40 10.23 -7.37
N VAL A 15 -1.63 8.93 -7.57
CA VAL A 15 -0.57 7.92 -7.63
C VAL A 15 -0.58 7.29 -9.01
N ASP A 16 0.30 7.77 -9.90
CA ASP A 16 0.56 7.08 -11.17
C ASP A 16 1.53 5.92 -10.95
N CYS A 17 1.04 4.70 -11.20
CA CYS A 17 1.80 3.47 -11.05
C CYS A 17 2.36 2.95 -12.37
N LYS A 18 2.20 3.67 -13.49
CA LYS A 18 2.73 3.29 -14.80
C LYS A 18 4.04 3.99 -15.11
N GLU A 19 4.93 3.27 -15.78
CA GLU A 19 6.18 3.78 -16.35
C GLU A 19 6.18 3.38 -17.82
N GLY A 20 5.60 4.23 -18.67
CA GLY A 20 5.30 3.87 -20.07
C GLY A 20 4.19 2.82 -20.17
N GLU A 21 4.47 1.71 -20.87
CA GLU A 21 3.50 0.61 -21.05
C GLU A 21 3.53 -0.44 -19.92
N VAL A 22 4.48 -0.34 -18.98
CA VAL A 22 4.63 -1.26 -17.85
C VAL A 22 4.19 -0.61 -16.54
N TYR A 23 3.89 -1.44 -15.54
CA TYR A 23 3.65 -0.96 -14.18
C TYR A 23 4.99 -0.85 -13.43
N CYS A 24 5.15 0.18 -12.59
CA CYS A 24 6.41 0.43 -11.90
C CYS A 24 6.83 -0.68 -10.91
N GLY A 25 5.87 -1.48 -10.41
CA GLY A 25 6.12 -2.56 -9.44
C GLY A 25 6.71 -2.12 -8.10
N LYS A 26 6.72 -0.81 -7.79
CA LYS A 26 7.38 -0.23 -6.60
C LYS A 26 6.86 -0.82 -5.29
N CYS A 27 5.55 -1.10 -5.19
CA CYS A 27 4.97 -1.76 -4.02
C CYS A 27 5.56 -3.16 -3.78
N CYS A 28 5.71 -3.97 -4.83
CA CYS A 28 6.25 -5.33 -4.74
C CYS A 28 7.75 -5.34 -4.42
N ARG A 29 8.51 -4.34 -4.88
CA ARG A 29 9.96 -4.25 -4.65
C ARG A 29 10.29 -3.69 -3.27
N ARG A 30 9.59 -2.65 -2.81
CA ARG A 30 9.96 -1.88 -1.61
C ARG A 30 9.25 -2.33 -0.34
N ALA A 31 7.99 -2.78 -0.42
CA ALA A 31 7.21 -3.02 0.78
C ALA A 31 7.60 -4.32 1.46
N PHE A 32 7.70 -4.28 2.79
CA PHE A 32 7.45 -5.43 3.65
C PHE A 32 5.94 -5.60 3.77
N VAL A 33 5.42 -6.79 3.51
CA VAL A 33 3.96 -7.04 3.47
C VAL A 33 3.60 -8.03 4.57
N PRO A 34 3.25 -7.54 5.78
CA PRO A 34 2.69 -8.40 6.81
C PRO A 34 1.32 -8.91 6.37
N LEU A 35 1.00 -10.15 6.75
CA LEU A 35 -0.24 -10.81 6.43
C LEU A 35 -1.14 -10.87 7.65
N LEU A 36 -2.40 -10.48 7.48
CA LEU A 36 -3.45 -10.80 8.43
C LEU A 36 -3.86 -12.27 8.29
N ARG A 37 -4.53 -12.81 9.31
CA ARG A 37 -5.14 -14.15 9.23
C ARG A 37 -6.03 -14.30 7.99
N SER A 38 -6.87 -13.30 7.74
CA SER A 38 -7.76 -13.26 6.58
C SER A 38 -7.02 -13.16 5.24
N ASP A 39 -5.78 -12.64 5.23
CA ASP A 39 -4.97 -12.62 4.02
C ASP A 39 -4.42 -14.03 3.75
N VAL A 40 -3.94 -14.72 4.79
CA VAL A 40 -3.48 -16.11 4.69
C VAL A 40 -4.60 -17.02 4.21
N GLU A 41 -5.81 -16.89 4.76
CA GLU A 41 -6.99 -17.67 4.34
C GLU A 41 -7.29 -17.51 2.85
N LYS A 42 -7.36 -16.27 2.35
CA LYS A 42 -7.57 -15.97 0.91
C LYS A 42 -6.45 -16.54 0.03
N LEU A 43 -5.20 -16.46 0.49
CA LEU A 43 -4.07 -17.01 -0.25
C LEU A 43 -4.12 -18.54 -0.31
N THR A 44 -4.50 -19.20 0.79
CA THR A 44 -4.69 -20.64 0.85
C THR A 44 -5.83 -21.12 -0.05
N GLU A 45 -6.93 -20.37 -0.14
CA GLU A 45 -8.01 -20.68 -1.08
C GLU A 45 -7.57 -20.57 -2.55
N ARG A 46 -6.71 -19.59 -2.86
CA ARG A 46 -6.28 -19.30 -4.24
C ARG A 46 -5.12 -20.16 -4.72
N LEU A 47 -4.23 -20.57 -3.82
CA LEU A 47 -2.93 -21.16 -4.13
C LEU A 47 -2.86 -22.60 -3.64
N ARG A 48 -2.25 -23.49 -4.43
CA ARG A 48 -2.09 -24.91 -4.08
C ARG A 48 -1.25 -25.16 -2.82
N ASP A 49 -0.23 -24.32 -2.60
CA ASP A 49 0.71 -24.47 -1.50
C ASP A 49 1.18 -23.09 -1.03
N VAL A 50 0.47 -22.54 -0.04
CA VAL A 50 0.72 -21.18 0.49
C VAL A 50 2.09 -21.07 1.16
N SER A 51 2.64 -22.19 1.67
CA SER A 51 3.92 -22.19 2.41
C SER A 51 5.10 -21.76 1.55
N ARG A 52 5.00 -21.91 0.22
CA ARG A 52 6.02 -21.44 -0.74
C ARG A 52 6.10 -19.93 -0.85
N TYR A 53 5.00 -19.24 -0.53
CA TYR A 53 4.81 -17.81 -0.79
C TYR A 53 4.78 -16.96 0.49
N VAL A 54 4.76 -17.59 1.66
CA VAL A 54 4.71 -16.93 2.96
C VAL A 54 5.96 -17.30 3.76
N GLU A 55 6.57 -16.31 4.38
CA GLU A 55 7.69 -16.47 5.32
C GLU A 55 7.34 -15.87 6.68
N TRP A 56 8.01 -16.32 7.74
CA TRP A 56 7.84 -15.78 9.09
C TRP A 56 9.00 -14.85 9.41
N VAL A 57 8.70 -13.56 9.60
CA VAL A 57 9.69 -12.53 9.96
C VAL A 57 9.34 -12.01 11.34
N SER A 58 10.23 -12.26 12.31
CA SER A 58 10.04 -11.85 13.71
C SER A 58 8.67 -12.27 14.29
N GLY A 59 8.22 -13.48 13.96
CA GLY A 59 6.94 -14.03 14.44
C GLY A 59 5.70 -13.50 13.71
N VAL A 60 5.86 -12.72 12.64
CA VAL A 60 4.75 -12.22 11.81
C VAL A 60 4.80 -12.91 10.44
N PRO A 61 3.69 -13.50 9.95
CA PRO A 61 3.65 -14.04 8.59
C PRO A 61 3.68 -12.89 7.59
N ALA A 62 4.50 -13.02 6.55
CA ALA A 62 4.69 -11.99 5.53
C ALA A 62 4.78 -12.62 4.14
N LEU A 63 4.47 -11.85 3.10
CA LEU A 63 4.75 -12.30 1.74
C LEU A 63 6.25 -12.46 1.54
N ARG A 64 6.62 -13.63 1.00
CA ARG A 64 8.00 -13.98 0.75
C ARG A 64 8.65 -13.04 -0.27
N LYS A 65 9.95 -12.79 -0.08
CA LYS A 65 10.81 -12.12 -1.08
C LYS A 65 11.66 -13.13 -1.87
N THR A 66 11.90 -12.83 -3.14
CA THR A 66 12.88 -13.52 -3.99
C THR A 66 14.30 -13.09 -3.64
N GLU A 67 15.30 -13.77 -4.21
CA GLU A 67 16.72 -13.39 -4.07
C GLU A 67 17.00 -11.94 -4.51
N SER A 68 16.28 -11.46 -5.54
CA SER A 68 16.35 -10.08 -6.00
C SER A 68 15.61 -9.09 -5.09
N ARG A 69 15.20 -9.50 -3.88
CA ARG A 69 14.42 -8.74 -2.89
C ARG A 69 13.07 -8.22 -3.41
N ALA A 70 12.52 -8.81 -4.46
CA ALA A 70 11.18 -8.51 -4.95
C ALA A 70 10.15 -9.45 -4.32
N CYS A 71 8.87 -9.05 -4.24
CA CYS A 71 7.80 -9.97 -3.85
C CYS A 71 7.76 -11.16 -4.82
N VAL A 72 7.55 -12.37 -4.29
CA VAL A 72 7.39 -13.61 -5.10
C VAL A 72 6.27 -13.57 -6.13
N PHE A 73 5.32 -12.65 -5.99
CA PHE A 73 4.20 -12.45 -6.92
C PHE A 73 4.41 -11.32 -7.93
N LEU A 74 5.62 -10.74 -8.02
CA LEU A 74 5.92 -9.73 -9.03
C LEU A 74 6.21 -10.41 -10.37
N ASP A 75 5.42 -10.07 -11.39
CA ASP A 75 5.79 -10.31 -12.77
C ASP A 75 6.79 -9.22 -13.21
N THR A 76 8.05 -9.60 -13.45
CA THR A 76 9.12 -8.62 -13.72
C THR A 76 9.06 -8.01 -15.12
N GLY A 77 8.37 -8.65 -16.06
CA GLY A 77 8.22 -8.15 -17.44
C GLY A 77 7.18 -7.03 -17.54
N SER A 78 6.01 -7.21 -16.91
CA SER A 78 4.91 -6.23 -16.93
C SER A 78 4.88 -5.31 -15.70
N GLY A 79 5.60 -5.69 -14.63
CA GLY A 79 5.58 -5.02 -13.33
C GLY A 79 4.28 -5.19 -12.55
N ARG A 80 3.42 -6.14 -12.96
CA ARG A 80 2.13 -6.43 -12.34
C ARG A 80 2.27 -7.47 -11.23
N CYS A 81 1.33 -7.46 -10.30
CA CYS A 81 1.19 -8.51 -9.32
C CYS A 81 0.37 -9.66 -9.91
N THR A 82 0.85 -10.89 -9.78
CA THR A 82 0.17 -12.10 -10.31
C THR A 82 -1.07 -12.51 -9.50
N ILE A 83 -1.23 -11.97 -8.29
CA ILE A 83 -2.38 -12.20 -7.39
C ILE A 83 -3.16 -10.91 -7.11
N TYR A 84 -3.30 -10.04 -8.13
CA TYR A 84 -3.81 -8.68 -7.94
C TYR A 84 -5.23 -8.61 -7.31
N ASP A 85 -6.05 -9.60 -7.62
CA ASP A 85 -7.43 -9.82 -7.15
C ASP A 85 -7.50 -10.15 -5.65
N VAL A 86 -6.60 -11.00 -5.17
CA VAL A 86 -6.54 -11.46 -3.77
C VAL A 86 -5.45 -10.78 -2.96
N ARG A 87 -5.00 -9.58 -3.38
CA ARG A 87 -3.94 -8.83 -2.69
C ARG A 87 -4.23 -8.68 -1.19
N PRO A 88 -3.22 -8.89 -0.31
CA PRO A 88 -3.32 -8.61 1.11
C PRO A 88 -3.70 -7.16 1.41
N LEU A 89 -4.25 -6.90 2.59
CA LEU A 89 -4.66 -5.55 2.99
C LEU A 89 -3.51 -4.54 2.87
N ALA A 90 -2.31 -4.89 3.36
CA ALA A 90 -1.13 -4.03 3.26
C ALA A 90 -0.79 -3.63 1.81
N CYS A 91 -1.00 -4.52 0.83
CA CYS A 91 -0.78 -4.21 -0.58
C CYS A 91 -1.87 -3.30 -1.16
N ARG A 92 -3.11 -3.41 -0.68
CA ARG A 92 -4.23 -2.56 -1.11
C ARG A 92 -4.12 -1.14 -0.56
N LEU A 93 -3.56 -1.01 0.64
CA LEU A 93 -3.33 0.28 1.28
C LEU A 93 -2.14 1.04 0.68
N TYR A 94 -1.35 0.43 -0.20
CA TYR A 94 -0.23 1.12 -0.83
C TYR A 94 -0.72 2.15 -1.86
N PRO A 95 -0.15 3.37 -1.91
CA PRO A 95 0.83 3.94 -1.00
C PRO A 95 0.10 4.66 0.15
N LEU A 96 0.13 4.10 1.37
CA LEU A 96 -0.44 4.79 2.51
C LEU A 96 0.50 5.95 2.87
N VAL A 97 0.29 7.09 2.24
CA VAL A 97 0.95 8.35 2.55
C VAL A 97 0.18 8.96 3.71
N HIS A 98 0.70 8.82 4.94
CA HIS A 98 0.15 9.49 6.10
C HIS A 98 1.07 10.63 6.51
N THR A 99 0.66 11.87 6.25
CA THR A 99 1.31 13.06 6.80
C THR A 99 0.88 13.21 8.25
N LEU A 100 1.67 12.65 9.17
CA LEU A 100 1.45 12.79 10.62
C LEU A 100 1.51 14.28 10.99
N GLY A 101 0.35 14.89 11.27
CA GLY A 101 0.25 16.27 11.75
C GLY A 101 -0.92 17.09 11.19
N LEU A 102 -1.60 16.64 10.15
CA LEU A 102 -2.78 17.31 9.59
C LEU A 102 -3.98 16.37 9.62
N TRP A 103 -4.81 16.53 10.65
CA TRP A 103 -6.13 15.92 10.68
C TRP A 103 -6.99 16.69 9.66
N CYS A 104 -7.14 16.17 8.44
CA CYS A 104 -8.16 16.60 7.48
C CYS A 104 -9.50 16.13 8.10
N THR A 105 -9.97 16.79 9.16
CA THR A 105 -11.28 16.53 9.76
C THR A 105 -12.30 16.94 8.71
N ARG A 106 -12.97 15.95 8.11
CA ARG A 106 -14.05 16.18 7.14
C ARG A 106 -15.35 16.63 7.85
N THR A 107 -15.20 17.38 8.92
CA THR A 107 -16.29 18.08 9.61
C THR A 107 -15.94 19.55 9.54
N PRO A 108 -16.71 20.38 8.79
CA PRO A 108 -16.53 21.81 8.91
C PRO A 108 -16.65 22.19 10.40
N PRO A 109 -15.76 23.04 10.94
CA PRO A 109 -15.93 23.53 12.30
C PRO A 109 -17.32 24.19 12.40
N ALA A 110 -18.06 23.86 13.45
CA ALA A 110 -19.34 24.48 13.74
C ALA A 110 -19.18 26.02 13.77
N PRO A 111 -20.21 26.79 13.37
CA PRO A 111 -20.11 28.23 13.11
C PRO A 111 -19.80 29.12 14.33
N SER A 112 -19.57 28.56 15.53
CA SER A 112 -19.36 29.31 16.76
C SER A 112 -17.89 29.66 17.07
N GLN A 113 -16.98 29.53 16.10
CA GLN A 113 -15.55 29.85 16.29
C GLN A 113 -15.10 31.07 15.45
N VAL A 114 -16.05 31.89 14.99
CA VAL A 114 -15.76 33.23 14.45
C VAL A 114 -16.24 34.28 15.46
N LEU A 115 -15.35 34.62 16.39
CA LEU A 115 -15.38 35.85 17.19
C LEU A 115 -14.02 36.53 17.01
#